data_AF-A0A0S6U6M9-F1
#
_entry.id   AF-A0A0S6U6M9-F1
#
_cell.length_a   1.000
_cell.length_b   1.000
_cell.length_c   1.000
_cell.angle_alpha   90.00
_cell.angle_beta   90.00
_cell.angle_gamma   90.00
#
_symmetry.space_group_name_H-M   'P 1'
#
loop_
_entity.id
_entity.type
_entity.pdbx_description
1 polymer ?
#
loop_
_entity_poly.entity_id
_entity_poly.type
_entity_poly.pdbx_seq_one_letter_code
_entity_poly.pdbx_strand_id
1 'polypeptide(L)'
;MLDYEELSQISMQIILNAGDARAIIDEALVSIEEGNFDEADEKMTEAKKKISLAHSSQTNAIQGEAMGEKIPPICTLCSCPRYSDGSYE
;
A
#
# COMPACT_ATOMS: atom_id res chain seq x y z
N MET A 1 -9.16 -11.60 -15.22
CA MET A 1 -8.93 -10.20 -15.56
C MET A 1 -9.25 -9.45 -14.31
N LEU A 2 -8.25 -9.03 -13.54
CA LEU A 2 -8.43 -8.23 -12.34
C LEU A 2 -9.06 -6.92 -12.80
N ASP A 3 -10.30 -6.73 -12.39
CA ASP A 3 -11.03 -5.52 -12.71
C ASP A 3 -10.36 -4.33 -12.02
N TYR A 4 -10.42 -3.16 -12.65
CA TYR A 4 -9.88 -1.91 -12.09
C TYR A 4 -10.41 -1.63 -10.67
N GLU A 5 -11.63 -2.10 -10.36
CA GLU A 5 -12.22 -2.02 -9.03
C GLU A 5 -11.48 -2.85 -7.98
N GLU A 6 -11.04 -4.08 -8.30
CA GLU A 6 -10.27 -4.91 -7.35
C GLU A 6 -8.93 -4.28 -7.03
N LEU A 7 -8.25 -3.73 -8.04
CA LEU A 7 -7.00 -3.01 -7.83
C LEU A 7 -7.18 -1.74 -7.02
N SER A 8 -8.24 -0.98 -7.30
CA SER A 8 -8.58 0.20 -6.51
C SER A 8 -8.86 -0.17 -5.05
N GLN A 9 -9.57 -1.27 -4.80
CA GLN A 9 -9.84 -1.74 -3.43
C GLN A 9 -8.57 -2.17 -2.70
N ILE A 10 -7.70 -2.94 -3.35
CA ILE A 10 -6.41 -3.34 -2.79
C ILE A 10 -5.56 -2.10 -2.48
N SER A 11 -5.51 -1.15 -3.41
CA SER A 11 -4.77 0.11 -3.26
C SER A 11 -5.28 0.91 -2.05
N MET A 12 -6.60 1.08 -1.93
CA MET A 12 -7.22 1.74 -0.78
C MET A 12 -6.91 1.00 0.53
N GLN A 13 -6.95 -0.33 0.52
CA GLN A 13 -6.66 -1.14 1.71
C GLN A 13 -5.20 -0.98 2.16
N ILE A 14 -4.25 -0.89 1.23
CA ILE A 14 -2.85 -0.61 1.53
C ILE A 14 -2.71 0.80 2.12
N ILE A 15 -3.34 1.81 1.52
CA ILE A 15 -3.30 3.21 1.99
C ILE A 15 -3.88 3.31 3.40
N LEU A 16 -5.02 2.67 3.67
CA LEU A 16 -5.66 2.68 4.98
C LEU A 16 -4.78 2.01 6.04
N ASN A 17 -4.25 0.82 5.76
CA ASN A 17 -3.38 0.12 6.71
C ASN A 17 -2.07 0.88 6.98
N ALA A 18 -1.52 1.57 5.98
CA ALA A 18 -0.34 2.43 6.16
C ALA A 18 -0.67 3.68 6.99
N GLY A 19 -1.86 4.27 6.79
CA GLY A 19 -2.36 5.39 7.59
C GLY A 19 -2.57 5.01 9.06
N ASP A 20 -3.25 3.88 9.31
CA ASP A 20 -3.45 3.32 10.65
C ASP A 20 -2.11 3.06 11.36
N ALA A 21 -1.16 2.41 10.66
CA ALA A 21 0.15 2.13 11.24
C ALA A 21 0.89 3.41 11.63
N ARG A 22 0.77 4.48 10.83
CA ARG A 22 1.35 5.78 11.15
C ARG A 22 0.70 6.40 12.39
N ALA A 23 -0.62 6.34 12.51
CA ALA A 23 -1.32 6.86 13.69
C ALA A 23 -0.87 6.14 14.97
N ILE A 24 -0.75 4.81 14.92
CA ILE A 24 -0.28 4.00 16.06
C ILE A 24 1.18 4.33 16.42
N ILE A 25 2.03 4.61 15.42
CA ILE A 25 3.42 5.05 15.67
C ILE A 25 3.44 6.42 16.34
N ASP A 26 2.60 7.36 15.91
CA ASP A 26 2.49 8.67 16.56
C ASP A 26 2.04 8.52 18.03
N GLU A 27 1.08 7.64 18.31
CA GLU A 27 0.67 7.31 19.70
C GLU A 27 1.79 6.63 20.50
N ALA A 28 2.59 5.76 19.89
CA ALA A 28 3.73 5.14 20.53
C ALA A 28 4.80 6.18 20.89
N LEU A 29 5.04 7.17 20.03
CA LEU A 29 5.97 8.27 20.30
C LEU A 29 5.52 9.10 21.50
N VAL A 30 4.22 9.42 21.60
CA VAL A 30 3.66 10.12 22.77
C VAL A 30 3.87 9.29 24.05
N SER A 31 3.58 7.98 24.02
CA SER A 31 3.81 7.09 25.17
C SER A 31 5.30 7.05 25.58
N ILE A 32 6.24 7.16 24.63
CA ILE A 32 7.68 7.27 24.93
C ILE A 32 8.01 8.59 25.63
N GLU A 33 7.42 9.71 25.18
CA GLU A 33 7.62 11.02 25.82
C GLU A 33 7.09 11.05 27.26
N GLU A 34 6.02 10.30 27.55
CA GLU A 34 5.47 10.12 28.90
C GLU A 34 6.26 9.12 29.76
N GLY A 35 7.25 8.43 29.19
CA GLY A 35 8.09 7.43 29.88
C GLY A 35 7.46 6.04 29.97
N ASN A 36 6.36 5.78 29.25
CA ASN A 36 5.68 4.48 29.18
C ASN A 36 6.25 3.63 28.03
N PHE A 37 7.43 3.06 28.25
CA PHE A 37 8.12 2.25 27.25
C PHE A 37 7.42 0.92 26.93
N ASP A 38 6.76 0.29 27.91
CA ASP A 38 5.99 -0.94 27.68
C ASP A 38 4.82 -0.71 26.71
N GLU A 39 4.04 0.35 26.93
CA GLU A 39 2.90 0.69 26.06
C GLU A 39 3.36 1.08 24.65
N ALA A 40 4.50 1.78 24.56
CA ALA A 40 5.10 2.12 23.28
C ALA A 40 5.56 0.88 22.49
N ASP A 41 6.13 -0.12 23.15
CA ASP A 41 6.56 -1.37 22.50
C ASP A 41 5.35 -2.20 22.02
N GLU A 42 4.27 -2.22 22.81
CA GLU A 42 3.00 -2.84 22.41
C GLU A 42 2.41 -2.17 21.16
N LYS A 43 2.31 -0.83 21.15
CA LYS A 43 1.83 -0.05 20.00
C LYS A 43 2.74 -0.22 18.78
N MET A 44 4.06 -0.22 18.96
CA MET A 44 5.01 -0.45 17.87
C MET A 44 4.86 -1.86 17.26
N THR A 45 4.60 -2.86 18.10
CA THR A 45 4.31 -4.23 17.67
C THR A 45 3.00 -4.31 16.88
N GLU A 46 1.97 -3.58 17.31
CA GLU A 46 0.70 -3.49 16.61
C GLU A 46 0.83 -2.79 15.25
N ALA A 47 1.56 -1.67 15.18
CA ALA A 47 1.87 -0.98 13.92
C ALA A 47 2.62 -1.91 12.94
N LYS A 48 3.59 -2.69 13.43
CA LYS A 48 4.30 -3.68 12.61
C LYS A 48 3.37 -4.74 12.02
N LYS A 49 2.38 -5.23 12.78
CA LYS A 49 1.39 -6.19 12.28
C LYS A 49 0.55 -5.58 11.15
N LYS A 50 0.09 -4.33 11.32
CA LYS A 50 -0.68 -3.60 10.30
C LYS A 50 0.12 -3.40 9.00
N ILE A 51 1.40 -3.02 9.12
CA ILE A 51 2.30 -2.89 7.95
C ILE A 51 2.52 -4.25 7.28
N SER A 52 2.72 -5.32 8.07
CA SER A 52 2.92 -6.66 7.52
C SER A 52 1.69 -7.16 6.75
N LEU A 53 0.49 -6.85 7.25
CA LEU A 53 -0.77 -7.12 6.53
C LEU A 53 -0.84 -6.34 5.21
N ALA A 54 -0.54 -5.04 5.23
CA ALA A 54 -0.51 -4.21 4.02
C ALA A 54 0.50 -4.75 2.99
N HIS A 55 1.69 -5.15 3.44
CA HIS A 55 2.75 -5.68 2.59
C HIS A 55 2.38 -7.06 2.01
N SER A 56 1.65 -7.89 2.77
CA SER A 56 1.11 -9.16 2.28
C SER A 56 0.04 -8.94 1.20
N SER A 57 -0.90 -8.00 1.42
CA SER A 57 -1.89 -7.61 0.40
C SER A 57 -1.23 -7.07 -0.86
N GLN A 58 -0.19 -6.24 -0.72
CA GLN A 58 0.62 -5.75 -1.84
C GLN A 58 1.32 -6.89 -2.59
N THR A 59 1.92 -7.84 -1.87
CA THR A 59 2.63 -8.98 -2.48
C THR A 59 1.69 -9.89 -3.24
N ASN A 60 0.51 -10.17 -2.69
CA ASN A 60 -0.52 -10.96 -3.38
C ASN A 60 -1.01 -10.26 -4.65
N ALA A 61 -1.17 -8.93 -4.62
CA ALA A 61 -1.51 -8.16 -5.80
C ALA A 61 -0.41 -8.28 -6.87
N ILE A 62 0.86 -8.05 -6.50
CA ILE A 62 2.03 -8.15 -7.40
C ILE A 62 2.17 -9.57 -7.99
N GLN A 63 1.98 -10.61 -7.18
CA GLN A 63 2.04 -12.00 -7.62
C GLN A 63 0.89 -12.35 -8.58
N GLY A 64 -0.30 -11.79 -8.37
CA GLY A 64 -1.41 -11.87 -9.33
C GLY A 64 -1.06 -11.24 -10.68
N GLU A 65 -0.43 -10.06 -10.70
CA GLU A 65 -0.01 -9.41 -11.95
C GLU A 65 1.09 -10.21 -12.68
N ALA A 66 2.07 -10.75 -11.93
CA ALA A 66 3.19 -11.52 -12.48
C ALA A 66 2.74 -12.85 -13.14
N MET A 67 1.59 -13.40 -12.75
CA MET A 67 1.01 -14.61 -13.33
C MET A 67 0.23 -14.35 -14.64
N GLY A 68 0.17 -13.11 -15.13
CA GLY A 68 -0.37 -12.79 -16.47
C GLY A 68 -1.48 -11.73 -16.48
N GLU A 69 -1.80 -11.13 -15.34
CA GLU A 69 -2.75 -10.02 -15.27
C GLU A 69 -2.04 -8.71 -15.60
N LYS A 70 -2.14 -8.26 -16.87
CA LYS A 70 -1.62 -6.95 -17.27
C LYS A 70 -2.40 -5.85 -16.57
N ILE A 71 -1.77 -5.20 -15.61
CA ILE A 71 -2.34 -4.04 -14.95
C ILE A 71 -1.92 -2.81 -15.73
N PRO A 72 -2.88 -1.95 -16.16
CA PRO A 72 -2.51 -0.68 -16.74
C PRO A 72 -1.70 0.08 -15.68
N PRO A 73 -0.47 0.52 -15.97
CA PRO A 73 0.33 1.22 -14.99
C PRO A 73 -0.45 2.46 -14.54
N ILE A 74 -0.73 2.54 -13.24
CA ILE A 74 -1.35 3.68 -12.56
C ILE A 74 -0.50 4.98 -12.73
N CYS A 75 0.69 4.87 -13.33
CA CYS A 75 1.56 5.98 -13.70
C CYS A 75 1.54 6.25 -15.22
N THR A 76 0.44 6.82 -15.72
CA THR A 76 0.40 7.48 -17.05
C THR A 76 0.12 8.99 -16.95
N LEU A 77 0.15 9.56 -15.74
CA LEU A 77 -0.09 10.99 -15.49
C LEU A 77 1.15 11.76 -15.01
N CYS A 78 2.35 11.30 -15.38
CA CYS A 78 3.52 12.18 -15.45
C CYS A 78 3.73 12.53 -16.92
N SER A 79 3.39 13.77 -17.28
CA SER A 79 3.31 14.32 -18.63
C SER A 79 4.50 13.99 -19.54
N CYS A 80 4.31 13.10 -20.50
CA CYS A 80 5.09 13.06 -21.74
C CYS A 80 4.14 12.84 -22.92
N PRO A 81 3.71 13.90 -23.64
CA PRO A 81 3.04 13.73 -24.90
C PRO A 81 4.09 13.31 -25.93
N ARG A 82 4.04 12.05 -26.38
CA ARG A 82 4.44 11.54 -27.72
C ARG A 82 5.11 10.16 -27.66
N TYR A 83 4.34 9.14 -28.02
CA TYR A 83 4.79 8.02 -28.84
C TYR A 83 3.54 7.46 -29.56
N SER A 84 2.95 8.20 -30.52
CA SER A 84 3.21 8.12 -31.97
C SER A 84 3.33 6.71 -32.55
N ASP A 85 2.29 6.38 -33.33
CA ASP A 85 2.24 5.43 -34.45
C ASP A 85 2.26 3.93 -34.14
N GLY A 86 1.13 3.29 -34.44
CA GLY A 86 0.90 1.87 -34.28
C GLY A 86 -0.44 1.52 -34.90
N SER A 87 -0.49 1.60 -36.23
CA SER A 87 -1.58 1.22 -37.12
C SER A 87 -2.31 -0.03 -36.63
N TYR A 88 -3.62 0.10 -36.42
CA TYR A 88 -4.53 -1.03 -36.44
C TYR A 88 -4.93 -1.25 -37.91
N GLU A 89 -4.67 -2.46 -38.42
CA GLU A 89 -5.65 -3.11 -39.29
C GLU A 89 -6.81 -3.60 -38.42
#